data_AF-A0A7S4HVW9-F1
#
_entry.id   AF-A0A7S4HVW9-F1
#
_cell.length_a   1.000
_cell.length_b   1.000
_cell.length_c   1.000
_cell.angle_alpha   90.00
_cell.angle_beta   90.00
_cell.angle_gamma   90.00
#
_symmetry.space_group_name_H-M   'P 1'
#
loop_
_entity.id
_entity.type
_entity.pdbx_description
1 polymer ?
#
loop_
_entity_poly.entity_id
_entity_poly.type
_entity_poly.pdbx_seq_one_letter_code
_entity_poly.pdbx_strand_id
1 'polypeptide(L)'
;SFRMRQLLGNRIGDGVEVNYAYPMAKSVAPFTPGDWNNIYGVFSVTQTMIDADAIFMFFEWARPGVNIVVDDVLIQPTTQDCSNPIFNGDFESGDTRFWQTIGTSKVDIYQPGHNSATALKTTERGQFWSSMSHDIKMDCLVEGVEYGIQGMIKLLDPQDQPLECNPSLVWGTNGQQDICPSVAVRIVTGNLTVDEIVGAVTGTWDMTNDGWNQFNGKLSATADIVKADSLTMYFTRYRNGMNIAIDDVVMAPIAAEDPNQLVNNGDVEAGDARYFNVKDRGTL
;
A
#
# COMPACT_ATOMS: atom_id res chain seq x y z
N SER A 1 -14.81 -0.75 15.98
CA SER A 1 -15.50 -1.88 15.32
C SER A 1 -16.99 -1.69 15.37
N PHE A 2 -17.76 -2.44 14.57
CA PHE A 2 -19.22 -2.43 14.62
C PHE A 2 -19.79 -3.78 15.06
N ARG A 3 -20.87 -3.71 15.84
CA ARG A 3 -21.71 -4.86 16.21
C ARG A 3 -23.11 -4.64 15.65
N MET A 4 -23.55 -5.54 14.80
CA MET A 4 -24.87 -5.54 14.20
C MET A 4 -25.76 -6.49 14.98
N ARG A 5 -26.99 -6.06 15.31
CA ARG A 5 -27.99 -6.90 15.96
C ARG A 5 -29.22 -7.03 15.08
N GLN A 6 -29.70 -8.26 14.93
CA GLN A 6 -30.95 -8.57 14.26
C GLN A 6 -31.85 -9.36 15.20
N LEU A 7 -33.07 -8.89 15.40
CA LEU A 7 -34.10 -9.56 16.17
C LEU A 7 -34.68 -10.69 15.32
N LEU A 8 -34.71 -11.91 15.86
CA LEU A 8 -35.26 -13.08 15.17
C LEU A 8 -36.78 -13.22 15.37
N GLY A 9 -37.40 -12.24 16.04
CA GLY A 9 -38.83 -12.20 16.32
C GLY A 9 -39.23 -10.91 17.05
N ASN A 10 -40.52 -10.81 17.38
CA ASN A 10 -41.17 -9.59 17.90
C ASN A 10 -41.66 -9.71 19.34
N ARG A 11 -41.23 -10.73 20.09
CA ARG A 11 -41.65 -10.99 21.48
C ARG A 11 -40.46 -10.94 22.44
N ILE A 12 -40.75 -10.63 23.70
CA ILE A 12 -39.76 -10.71 24.78
C ILE A 12 -39.30 -12.17 24.90
N GLY A 13 -37.99 -12.39 24.78
CA GLY A 13 -37.37 -13.71 24.81
C GLY A 13 -37.06 -14.29 23.43
N ASP A 14 -37.49 -13.64 22.34
CA ASP A 14 -37.07 -14.03 21.01
C ASP A 14 -35.54 -13.83 20.86
N GLY A 15 -34.94 -14.67 20.00
CA GLY A 15 -33.50 -14.67 19.78
C GLY A 15 -32.98 -13.37 19.18
N VAL A 16 -31.71 -13.08 19.44
CA VAL A 16 -30.99 -11.97 18.81
C VAL A 16 -29.77 -12.56 18.12
N GLU A 17 -29.70 -12.39 16.80
CA GLU A 17 -28.49 -12.66 16.06
C GLU A 17 -27.53 -11.47 16.18
N VAL A 18 -26.24 -11.77 16.38
CA VAL A 18 -25.20 -10.77 16.56
C VAL A 18 -24.09 -11.03 15.58
N ASN A 19 -23.92 -10.10 14.66
CA ASN A 19 -22.83 -10.09 13.70
C ASN A 19 -21.82 -9.01 14.07
N TYR A 20 -20.58 -9.19 13.61
CA TYR A 20 -19.49 -8.29 13.94
C TYR A 20 -18.68 -7.89 12.71
N ALA A 21 -18.19 -6.65 12.70
CA ALA A 21 -17.28 -6.13 11.69
C ALA A 21 -16.04 -5.51 12.36
N TYR A 22 -14.88 -6.11 12.10
CA TYR A 22 -13.60 -5.78 12.71
C TYR A 22 -12.45 -5.83 11.68
N PRO A 23 -11.46 -4.94 11.77
CA PRO A 23 -11.55 -3.57 12.29
C PRO A 23 -12.26 -2.65 11.26
N MET A 24 -12.98 -1.63 11.74
CA MET A 24 -13.62 -0.63 10.86
C MET A 24 -12.76 0.62 10.65
N ALA A 25 -11.88 0.89 11.61
CA ALA A 25 -10.94 2.00 11.61
C ALA A 25 -9.79 1.66 12.56
N LYS A 26 -8.64 2.29 12.34
CA LYS A 26 -7.44 2.15 13.16
C LYS A 26 -6.77 3.51 13.35
N SER A 27 -5.93 3.63 14.38
CA SER A 27 -5.06 4.79 14.53
C SER A 27 -4.13 4.90 13.33
N VAL A 28 -3.92 6.12 12.84
CA VAL A 28 -2.96 6.42 11.77
C VAL A 28 -1.78 7.20 12.35
N ALA A 29 -0.60 7.10 11.74
CA ALA A 29 0.55 7.91 12.10
C ALA A 29 0.48 9.30 11.41
N PRO A 30 1.13 10.34 11.94
CA PRO A 30 1.97 10.32 13.14
C PRO A 30 1.16 10.16 14.43
N PHE A 31 1.70 9.41 15.39
CA PHE A 31 1.16 9.33 16.73
C PHE A 31 1.89 10.31 17.65
N THR A 32 1.15 11.24 18.27
CA THR A 32 1.70 12.25 19.18
C THR A 32 1.26 11.93 20.62
N PRO A 33 2.18 11.50 21.50
CA PRO A 33 1.84 11.18 22.88
C PRO A 33 1.32 12.41 23.63
N GLY A 34 0.18 12.25 24.31
CA GLY A 34 -0.43 13.31 25.12
C GLY A 34 -1.24 14.34 24.32
N ASP A 35 -1.41 14.13 23.01
CA ASP A 35 -2.20 14.97 22.13
C ASP A 35 -3.35 14.18 21.48
N TRP A 36 -4.19 14.87 20.70
CA TRP A 36 -5.20 14.25 19.86
C TRP A 36 -4.54 13.46 18.73
N ASN A 37 -5.11 12.29 18.42
CA ASN A 37 -4.62 11.38 17.40
C ASN A 37 -5.77 10.94 16.50
N ASN A 38 -5.50 10.80 15.21
CA ASN A 38 -6.52 10.45 14.23
C ASN A 38 -6.78 8.94 14.22
N ILE A 39 -8.06 8.59 14.13
CA ILE A 39 -8.53 7.24 13.81
C ILE A 39 -9.25 7.31 12.47
N TYR A 40 -8.85 6.46 11.53
CA TYR A 40 -9.43 6.46 10.20
C TYR A 40 -9.70 5.04 9.72
N GLY A 41 -10.76 4.90 8.92
CA GLY A 41 -11.06 3.67 8.22
C GLY A 41 -12.13 3.86 7.16
N VAL A 42 -12.21 2.89 6.25
CA VAL A 42 -13.22 2.81 5.22
C VAL A 42 -13.85 1.43 5.31
N PHE A 43 -15.17 1.38 5.21
CA PHE A 43 -15.91 0.13 5.17
C PHE A 43 -17.01 0.23 4.12
N SER A 44 -17.36 -0.92 3.55
CA SER A 44 -18.52 -1.05 2.68
C SER A 44 -19.74 -1.41 3.52
N VAL A 45 -20.88 -0.77 3.24
CA VAL A 45 -22.15 -1.13 3.87
C VAL A 45 -22.60 -2.47 3.29
N THR A 46 -22.63 -3.51 4.12
CA THR A 46 -23.03 -4.87 3.69
C THR A 46 -24.54 -5.07 3.84
N GLN A 47 -25.09 -6.11 3.19
CA GLN A 47 -26.49 -6.47 3.38
C GLN A 47 -26.80 -6.78 4.86
N THR A 48 -25.88 -7.42 5.58
CA THR A 48 -26.00 -7.67 7.02
C THR A 48 -26.11 -6.37 7.84
N MET A 49 -25.45 -5.29 7.43
CA MET A 49 -25.60 -3.98 8.08
C MET A 49 -26.96 -3.36 7.77
N ILE A 50 -27.47 -3.52 6.55
CA ILE A 50 -28.78 -3.01 6.11
C ILE A 50 -29.91 -3.74 6.84
N ASP A 51 -29.79 -5.06 7.00
CA ASP A 51 -30.81 -5.91 7.61
C ASP A 51 -30.79 -5.86 9.15
N ALA A 52 -29.77 -5.25 9.75
CA ALA A 52 -29.65 -5.12 11.20
C ALA A 52 -30.66 -4.10 11.74
N ASP A 53 -31.37 -4.48 12.81
CA ASP A 53 -32.24 -3.55 13.54
C ASP A 53 -31.46 -2.47 14.30
N ALA A 54 -30.20 -2.78 14.66
CA ALA A 54 -29.31 -1.83 15.33
C ALA A 54 -27.84 -2.10 15.01
N ILE A 55 -27.07 -1.02 14.85
CA ILE A 55 -25.61 -1.05 14.74
C ILE A 55 -25.01 -0.27 15.91
N PHE A 56 -24.08 -0.90 16.61
CA PHE A 56 -23.34 -0.30 17.72
C PHE A 56 -21.88 -0.13 17.32
N MET A 57 -21.35 1.09 17.50
CA MET A 57 -19.94 1.39 17.30
C MET A 57 -19.17 1.28 18.62
N PHE A 58 -18.02 0.62 18.58
CA PHE A 58 -17.11 0.46 19.72
C PHE A 58 -15.71 0.99 19.40
N PHE A 59 -15.17 1.77 20.33
CA PHE A 59 -13.75 2.11 20.41
C PHE A 59 -13.11 1.16 21.42
N GLU A 60 -12.15 0.36 20.97
CA GLU A 60 -11.62 -0.79 21.70
C GLU A 60 -10.14 -0.99 21.38
N TRP A 61 -9.53 -2.04 21.95
CA TRP A 61 -8.09 -2.35 21.86
C TRP A 61 -7.15 -1.37 22.56
N ALA A 62 -7.68 -0.44 23.35
CA ALA A 62 -6.89 0.25 24.35
C ALA A 62 -6.50 -0.71 25.49
N ARG A 63 -5.33 -0.50 26.09
CA ARG A 63 -4.86 -1.34 27.20
C ARG A 63 -5.81 -1.20 28.41
N PRO A 64 -6.05 -2.26 29.20
CA PRO A 64 -6.84 -2.14 30.42
C PRO A 64 -6.31 -1.03 31.34
N GLY A 65 -7.22 -0.27 31.95
CA GLY A 65 -6.88 0.80 32.89
C GLY A 65 -6.61 2.16 32.26
N VAL A 66 -6.76 2.33 30.94
CA VAL A 66 -6.67 3.64 30.29
C VAL A 66 -8.05 4.25 30.07
N ASN A 67 -8.15 5.56 30.21
CA ASN A 67 -9.33 6.33 29.82
C ASN A 67 -9.19 6.70 28.34
N ILE A 68 -10.25 6.49 27.56
CA ILE A 68 -10.32 6.91 26.16
C ILE A 68 -11.24 8.13 26.08
N VAL A 69 -10.75 9.21 25.48
CA VAL A 69 -11.55 10.37 25.10
C VAL A 69 -11.67 10.36 23.58
N VAL A 70 -12.88 10.56 23.07
CA VAL A 70 -13.19 10.55 21.63
C VAL A 70 -13.95 11.83 21.33
N ASP A 71 -13.57 12.51 20.26
CA ASP A 71 -14.23 13.72 19.77
C ASP A 71 -14.31 13.69 18.23
N ASP A 72 -15.13 14.55 17.63
CA ASP A 72 -15.24 14.77 16.18
C ASP A 72 -15.48 13.50 15.33
N VAL A 73 -16.34 12.60 15.80
CA VAL A 73 -16.69 11.39 15.05
C VAL A 73 -17.54 11.73 13.82
N LEU A 74 -17.02 11.40 12.63
CA LEU A 74 -17.70 11.56 11.36
C LEU A 74 -17.77 10.23 10.59
N ILE A 75 -18.96 9.91 10.08
CA ILE A 75 -19.17 8.82 9.11
C ILE A 75 -19.86 9.44 7.90
N GLN A 76 -19.23 9.31 6.73
CA GLN A 76 -19.73 9.86 5.48
C GLN A 76 -19.37 8.95 4.30
N PRO A 77 -20.11 9.02 3.18
CA PRO A 77 -19.71 8.35 1.95
C PRO A 77 -18.31 8.78 1.52
N THR A 78 -17.50 7.83 1.05
CA THR A 78 -16.18 8.13 0.51
C THR A 78 -16.29 8.72 -0.90
N THR A 79 -15.41 9.67 -1.23
CA THR A 79 -15.24 10.19 -2.60
C THR A 79 -14.24 9.36 -3.42
N GLN A 80 -13.71 8.30 -2.83
CA GLN A 80 -12.77 7.40 -3.48
C GLN A 80 -13.45 6.60 -4.58
N ASP A 81 -12.93 6.71 -5.79
CA ASP A 81 -13.32 5.90 -6.94
C ASP A 81 -12.16 5.00 -7.38
N CYS A 82 -12.39 4.25 -8.45
CA CYS A 82 -11.40 3.34 -9.04
C CYS A 82 -10.52 3.99 -10.10
N SER A 83 -10.51 5.33 -10.22
CA SER A 83 -9.59 6.03 -11.13
C SER A 83 -8.14 5.88 -10.68
N ASN A 84 -7.91 5.83 -9.36
CA ASN A 84 -6.65 5.45 -8.74
C ASN A 84 -6.92 4.52 -7.53
N PRO A 85 -6.61 3.21 -7.63
CA PRO A 85 -6.82 2.27 -6.54
C PRO A 85 -5.77 2.38 -5.42
N ILE A 86 -4.78 3.28 -5.55
CA ILE A 86 -3.87 3.68 -4.48
C ILE A 86 -4.41 4.94 -3.83
N PHE A 87 -4.84 4.83 -2.58
CA PHE A 87 -5.40 5.95 -1.83
C PHE A 87 -4.32 6.61 -0.97
N ASN A 88 -4.38 7.94 -0.86
CA ASN A 88 -3.38 8.72 -0.12
C ASN A 88 -1.95 8.41 -0.60
N GLY A 89 -1.75 8.39 -1.92
CA GLY A 89 -0.45 8.10 -2.55
C GLY A 89 0.48 9.32 -2.64
N ASP A 90 -0.08 10.53 -2.49
CA ASP A 90 0.61 11.83 -2.39
C ASP A 90 0.87 12.26 -0.94
N PHE A 91 0.26 11.57 0.03
CA PHE A 91 0.46 11.76 1.47
C PHE A 91 0.07 13.13 2.05
N GLU A 92 -0.43 14.06 1.24
CA GLU A 92 -0.80 15.43 1.63
C GLU A 92 -1.98 15.53 2.62
N SER A 93 -2.61 14.39 2.96
CA SER A 93 -3.49 14.32 4.13
C SER A 93 -2.77 14.48 5.47
N GLY A 94 -1.43 14.37 5.47
CA GLY A 94 -0.58 14.50 6.65
C GLY A 94 -0.66 13.30 7.59
N ASP A 95 -1.20 12.17 7.13
CA ASP A 95 -1.27 10.93 7.89
C ASP A 95 -1.12 9.67 7.03
N THR A 96 -0.98 8.52 7.70
CA THR A 96 -0.70 7.23 7.04
C THR A 96 -1.95 6.42 6.71
N ARG A 97 -3.14 7.03 6.57
CA ARG A 97 -4.35 6.29 6.19
C ARG A 97 -4.14 5.48 4.91
N PHE A 98 -4.75 4.28 4.84
CA PHE A 98 -4.58 3.25 3.80
C PHE A 98 -3.22 2.54 3.74
N TRP A 99 -2.20 3.13 4.33
CA TRP A 99 -0.87 2.52 4.40
C TRP A 99 -0.66 1.83 5.74
N GLN A 100 0.07 0.73 5.73
CA GLN A 100 0.36 -0.06 6.92
C GLN A 100 1.75 -0.66 6.85
N THR A 101 2.19 -1.24 7.95
CA THR A 101 3.45 -1.98 8.01
C THR A 101 3.23 -3.43 7.56
N ILE A 102 4.16 -3.95 6.77
CA ILE A 102 4.35 -5.39 6.58
C ILE A 102 5.66 -5.82 7.25
N GLY A 103 5.61 -6.87 8.06
CA GLY A 103 6.77 -7.35 8.80
C GLY A 103 7.15 -6.49 9.99
N THR A 104 8.45 -6.42 10.28
CA THR A 104 8.98 -5.64 11.40
C THR A 104 9.48 -4.30 10.87
N SER A 105 8.62 -3.30 10.90
CA SER A 105 8.92 -1.93 10.48
C SER A 105 7.98 -0.95 11.18
N LYS A 106 8.28 0.34 11.06
CA LYS A 106 7.37 1.43 11.38
C LYS A 106 7.12 2.26 10.14
N VAL A 107 5.94 2.85 10.04
CA VAL A 107 5.56 3.74 8.94
C VAL A 107 5.12 5.06 9.56
N ASP A 108 5.63 6.16 9.03
CA ASP A 108 5.35 7.51 9.51
C ASP A 108 5.44 8.53 8.36
N ILE A 109 4.96 9.74 8.58
CA ILE A 109 5.07 10.84 7.63
C ILE A 109 6.49 11.38 7.61
N TYR A 110 6.97 11.71 6.42
CA TYR A 110 8.28 12.27 6.15
C TYR A 110 8.16 13.64 5.50
N GLN A 111 9.10 14.53 5.81
CA GLN A 111 9.14 15.89 5.29
C GLN A 111 10.59 16.27 4.96
N PRO A 112 10.85 16.96 3.82
CA PRO A 112 9.89 17.26 2.76
C PRO A 112 9.59 16.01 1.89
N GLY A 113 8.43 16.03 1.22
CA GLY A 113 8.12 15.08 0.15
C GLY A 113 8.79 15.45 -1.18
N HIS A 114 8.40 14.79 -2.26
CA HIS A 114 8.87 15.06 -3.61
C HIS A 114 8.03 16.19 -4.24
N ASN A 115 8.58 17.41 -4.29
CA ASN A 115 7.84 18.61 -4.74
C ASN A 115 6.52 18.85 -3.98
N SER A 116 6.40 18.30 -2.77
CA SER A 116 5.22 18.28 -1.91
C SER A 116 5.62 18.55 -0.45
N ALA A 117 4.64 18.71 0.45
CA ALA A 117 4.94 18.93 1.86
C ALA A 117 5.32 17.61 2.57
N THR A 118 4.70 16.51 2.15
CA THR A 118 4.74 15.25 2.87
C THR A 118 5.00 14.05 1.96
N ALA A 119 5.60 13.02 2.55
CA ALA A 119 5.80 11.71 1.94
C ALA A 119 5.61 10.63 3.01
N LEU A 120 5.65 9.37 2.62
CA LEU A 120 5.61 8.24 3.55
C LEU A 120 7.00 7.64 3.73
N LYS A 121 7.45 7.47 4.97
CA LYS A 121 8.71 6.80 5.29
C LYS A 121 8.48 5.54 6.12
N THR A 122 9.18 4.49 5.74
CA THR A 122 9.38 3.32 6.59
C THR A 122 10.70 3.43 7.35
N THR A 123 10.68 3.14 8.65
CA THR A 123 11.85 3.02 9.52
C THR A 123 11.92 1.67 10.23
N GLU A 124 13.03 1.42 10.93
CA GLU A 124 13.23 0.23 11.78
C GLU A 124 13.00 -1.11 11.05
N ARG A 125 13.37 -1.17 9.76
CA ARG A 125 13.18 -2.36 8.92
C ARG A 125 14.03 -3.53 9.41
N GLY A 126 13.42 -4.50 10.08
CA GLY A 126 14.09 -5.68 10.63
C GLY A 126 14.49 -6.73 9.57
N GLN A 127 13.75 -6.79 8.46
CA GLN A 127 13.99 -7.72 7.36
C GLN A 127 13.96 -6.99 6.01
N PHE A 128 14.60 -7.58 4.99
CA PHE A 128 14.66 -6.99 3.64
C PHE A 128 13.29 -6.84 2.95
N TRP A 129 12.30 -7.60 3.41
CA TRP A 129 10.91 -7.58 2.93
C TRP A 129 9.98 -6.78 3.84
N SER A 130 10.44 -6.34 5.01
CA SER A 130 9.61 -5.51 5.90
C SER A 130 9.56 -4.08 5.38
N SER A 131 8.38 -3.52 5.24
CA SER A 131 8.19 -2.21 4.61
C SER A 131 6.84 -1.58 4.95
N MET A 132 6.50 -0.49 4.28
CA MET A 132 5.14 -0.04 4.08
C MET A 132 4.42 -0.91 3.05
N SER A 133 3.11 -1.05 3.23
CA SER A 133 2.22 -1.75 2.32
C SER A 133 0.90 -1.01 2.16
N HIS A 134 0.24 -1.26 1.03
CA HIS A 134 -1.06 -0.70 0.69
C HIS A 134 -1.95 -1.83 0.13
N ASP A 135 -3.16 -1.97 0.67
CA ASP A 135 -4.12 -2.94 0.18
C ASP A 135 -4.84 -2.38 -1.05
N ILE A 136 -4.71 -3.05 -2.19
CA ILE A 136 -5.34 -2.67 -3.45
C ILE A 136 -6.76 -3.24 -3.45
N LYS A 137 -7.76 -2.37 -3.69
CA LYS A 137 -9.15 -2.81 -3.84
C LYS A 137 -9.32 -3.56 -5.16
N MET A 138 -9.56 -4.87 -5.08
CA MET A 138 -9.74 -5.73 -6.25
C MET A 138 -11.00 -5.37 -7.05
N ASP A 139 -12.02 -4.78 -6.43
CA ASP A 139 -13.20 -4.24 -7.12
C ASP A 139 -12.87 -3.12 -8.11
N CYS A 140 -11.67 -2.52 -8.01
CA CYS A 140 -11.17 -1.54 -8.96
C CYS A 140 -10.38 -2.15 -10.13
N LEU A 141 -10.16 -3.46 -10.10
CA LEU A 141 -9.45 -4.18 -11.13
C LEU A 141 -10.43 -4.81 -12.11
N VAL A 142 -10.20 -4.58 -13.40
CA VAL A 142 -10.96 -5.21 -14.48
C VAL A 142 -10.14 -6.37 -15.03
N GLU A 143 -10.72 -7.58 -15.01
CA GLU A 143 -10.06 -8.79 -15.52
C GLU A 143 -9.54 -8.58 -16.95
N GLY A 144 -8.28 -8.91 -17.18
CA GLY A 144 -7.59 -8.76 -18.47
C GLY A 144 -6.96 -7.39 -18.72
N VAL A 145 -7.20 -6.39 -17.87
CA VAL A 145 -6.56 -5.07 -17.99
C VAL A 145 -5.19 -5.07 -17.31
N GLU A 146 -4.21 -4.43 -17.95
CA GLU A 146 -2.91 -4.16 -17.34
C GLU A 146 -2.91 -2.79 -16.66
N TYR A 147 -2.31 -2.73 -15.48
CA TYR A 147 -2.20 -1.52 -14.68
C TYR A 147 -0.74 -1.14 -14.51
N GLY A 148 -0.43 0.13 -14.76
CA GLY A 148 0.87 0.72 -14.50
C GLY A 148 0.90 1.20 -13.05
N ILE A 149 1.98 0.87 -12.34
CA ILE A 149 2.25 1.35 -10.99
C ILE A 149 3.48 2.25 -11.09
N GLN A 150 3.41 3.47 -10.60
CA GLN A 150 4.54 4.39 -10.60
C GLN A 150 4.52 5.27 -9.36
N GLY A 151 5.66 5.87 -9.06
CA GLY A 151 5.80 6.85 -8.00
C GLY A 151 7.26 7.21 -7.80
N MET A 152 7.52 7.96 -6.75
CA MET A 152 8.85 8.42 -6.38
C MET A 152 9.32 7.66 -5.15
N ILE A 153 10.61 7.32 -5.14
CA ILE A 153 11.26 6.62 -4.05
C ILE A 153 12.59 7.29 -3.69
N LYS A 154 12.88 7.37 -2.40
CA LYS A 154 14.13 7.88 -1.85
C LYS A 154 14.64 6.92 -0.79
N LEU A 155 15.94 6.64 -0.84
CA LEU A 155 16.61 5.76 0.12
C LEU A 155 17.33 6.60 1.15
N LEU A 156 17.18 6.21 2.40
CA LEU A 156 17.66 6.96 3.55
C LEU A 156 18.40 6.01 4.49
N ASP A 157 19.53 6.46 5.01
CA ASP A 157 20.19 5.77 6.11
C ASP A 157 19.40 5.96 7.43
N PRO A 158 19.80 5.34 8.55
CA PRO A 158 19.09 5.51 9.82
C PRO A 158 19.17 6.93 10.39
N GLN A 159 20.01 7.81 9.83
CA GLN A 159 20.17 9.23 10.17
C GLN A 159 19.47 10.15 9.14
N ASP A 160 18.58 9.58 8.31
CA ASP A 160 17.84 10.26 7.25
C ASP A 160 18.75 10.96 6.21
N GLN A 161 19.96 10.45 5.98
CA GLN A 161 20.81 10.90 4.88
C GLN A 161 20.49 10.13 3.59
N PRO A 162 20.39 10.81 2.43
CA PRO A 162 20.16 10.17 1.15
C PRO A 162 21.21 9.12 0.81
N LEU A 163 20.76 8.01 0.23
CA LEU A 163 21.59 6.91 -0.23
C LEU A 163 21.43 6.67 -1.73
N GLU A 164 22.55 6.35 -2.37
CA GLU A 164 22.55 5.85 -3.73
C GLU A 164 22.18 4.36 -3.75
N CYS A 165 21.65 3.91 -4.88
CA CYS A 165 21.52 2.51 -5.19
C CYS A 165 21.85 2.24 -6.66
N ASN A 166 22.34 1.04 -6.99
CA ASN A 166 22.58 0.65 -8.38
C ASN A 166 21.46 -0.28 -8.90
N PRO A 167 20.57 0.20 -9.81
CA PRO A 167 19.48 -0.60 -10.35
C PRO A 167 19.91 -1.75 -11.26
N SER A 168 21.18 -1.80 -11.69
CA SER A 168 21.68 -2.92 -12.50
C SER A 168 22.01 -4.18 -11.69
N LEU A 169 22.00 -4.08 -10.36
CA LEU A 169 22.28 -5.23 -9.49
C LEU A 169 21.05 -6.14 -9.35
N VAL A 170 21.29 -7.44 -9.44
CA VAL A 170 20.24 -8.47 -9.38
C VAL A 170 20.28 -9.21 -8.04
N TRP A 171 19.12 -9.32 -7.39
CA TRP A 171 18.99 -10.00 -6.10
C TRP A 171 19.50 -11.43 -6.14
N GLY A 172 20.36 -11.81 -5.19
CA GLY A 172 20.85 -13.18 -5.02
C GLY A 172 21.95 -13.60 -5.98
N THR A 173 22.22 -12.84 -7.05
CA THR A 173 23.36 -13.10 -7.94
C THR A 173 24.66 -12.86 -7.18
N ASN A 174 25.54 -13.86 -7.11
CA ASN A 174 26.80 -13.81 -6.36
C ASN A 174 26.64 -13.44 -4.87
N GLY A 175 25.47 -13.72 -4.28
CA GLY A 175 25.18 -13.34 -2.90
C GLY A 175 24.84 -11.86 -2.71
N GLN A 176 24.58 -11.11 -3.78
CA GLN A 176 24.20 -9.70 -3.69
C GLN A 176 22.86 -9.54 -2.99
N GLN A 177 22.88 -8.85 -1.84
CA GLN A 177 21.69 -8.48 -1.06
C GLN A 177 21.47 -6.95 -1.03
N ASP A 178 22.45 -6.19 -1.48
CA ASP A 178 22.38 -4.73 -1.63
C ASP A 178 21.99 -4.38 -3.06
N ILE A 179 20.71 -4.53 -3.40
CA ILE A 179 20.13 -4.04 -4.66
C ILE A 179 19.10 -2.96 -4.37
N CYS A 180 18.52 -2.35 -5.40
CA CYS A 180 17.46 -1.36 -5.21
C CYS A 180 16.14 -2.02 -4.83
N PRO A 181 15.29 -1.33 -4.05
CA PRO A 181 14.00 -1.88 -3.69
C PRO A 181 13.18 -2.21 -4.93
N SER A 182 12.44 -3.31 -4.83
CA SER A 182 11.45 -3.72 -5.83
C SER A 182 10.05 -3.52 -5.26
N VAL A 183 9.10 -3.19 -6.12
CA VAL A 183 7.66 -3.22 -5.80
C VAL A 183 7.19 -4.65 -5.98
N ALA A 184 6.59 -5.20 -4.92
CA ALA A 184 5.99 -6.52 -4.93
C ALA A 184 4.48 -6.40 -4.67
N VAL A 185 3.75 -7.36 -5.20
CA VAL A 185 2.33 -7.56 -4.90
C VAL A 185 2.17 -8.94 -4.29
N ARG A 186 1.57 -8.98 -3.10
CA ARG A 186 1.17 -10.19 -2.40
C ARG A 186 -0.27 -10.52 -2.74
N ILE A 187 -0.46 -11.71 -3.30
CA ILE A 187 -1.76 -12.27 -3.67
C ILE A 187 -2.08 -13.39 -2.67
N VAL A 188 -3.23 -13.31 -2.01
CA VAL A 188 -3.69 -14.34 -1.07
C VAL A 188 -4.97 -14.98 -1.59
N THR A 189 -5.00 -16.31 -1.66
CA THR A 189 -6.18 -17.08 -2.07
C THR A 189 -6.31 -18.32 -1.18
N GLY A 190 -7.27 -18.30 -0.27
CA GLY A 190 -7.39 -19.26 0.82
C GLY A 190 -6.11 -19.31 1.65
N ASN A 191 -5.44 -20.47 1.65
CA ASN A 191 -4.19 -20.67 2.36
C ASN A 191 -2.94 -20.42 1.49
N LEU A 192 -3.11 -20.07 0.21
CA LEU A 192 -2.01 -19.81 -0.69
C LEU A 192 -1.62 -18.33 -0.60
N THR A 193 -0.32 -18.06 -0.51
CA THR A 193 0.25 -16.72 -0.60
C THR A 193 1.34 -16.73 -1.67
N VAL A 194 1.23 -15.84 -2.64
CA VAL A 194 2.20 -15.65 -3.73
C VAL A 194 2.65 -14.19 -3.71
N ASP A 195 3.97 -13.98 -3.76
CA ASP A 195 4.57 -12.65 -3.90
C ASP A 195 5.15 -12.53 -5.32
N GLU A 196 4.67 -11.55 -6.09
CA GLU A 196 5.15 -11.25 -7.43
C GLU A 196 5.88 -9.90 -7.45
N ILE A 197 7.03 -9.84 -8.11
CA ILE A 197 7.71 -8.56 -8.34
C ILE A 197 7.09 -7.90 -9.56
N VAL A 198 6.47 -6.74 -9.35
CA VAL A 198 5.74 -6.02 -10.37
C VAL A 198 6.47 -4.77 -10.84
N GLY A 199 7.45 -4.27 -10.09
CA GLY A 199 8.15 -3.04 -10.44
C GLY A 199 9.49 -2.84 -9.73
N ALA A 200 10.25 -1.85 -10.20
CA ALA A 200 11.53 -1.44 -9.64
C ALA A 200 11.90 -0.03 -10.15
N VAL A 201 12.96 0.55 -9.58
CA VAL A 201 13.63 1.71 -10.19
C VAL A 201 14.35 1.26 -11.45
N THR A 202 14.24 2.03 -12.52
CA THR A 202 14.90 1.78 -13.81
C THR A 202 15.86 2.92 -14.14
N GLY A 203 16.96 2.62 -14.81
CA GLY A 203 17.94 3.62 -15.24
C GLY A 203 19.07 3.86 -14.22
N THR A 204 19.69 5.04 -14.28
CA THR A 204 20.74 5.44 -13.33
C THR A 204 20.09 6.11 -12.13
N TRP A 205 20.57 5.79 -10.93
CA TRP A 205 20.11 6.45 -9.72
C TRP A 205 20.59 7.90 -9.68
N ASP A 206 19.66 8.83 -9.64
CA ASP A 206 19.92 10.26 -9.63
C ASP A 206 19.95 10.79 -8.20
N MET A 207 21.09 11.33 -7.79
CA MET A 207 21.28 11.99 -6.50
C MET A 207 21.06 13.51 -6.58
N THR A 208 20.86 14.09 -7.77
CA THR A 208 20.74 15.54 -7.98
C THR A 208 19.36 16.09 -7.62
N ASN A 209 18.31 15.26 -7.70
CA ASN A 209 16.93 15.60 -7.30
C ASN A 209 16.67 15.25 -5.82
N ASP A 210 17.54 15.70 -4.92
CA ASP A 210 17.52 15.34 -3.49
C ASP A 210 17.49 13.81 -3.23
N GLY A 211 17.93 13.00 -4.20
CA GLY A 211 17.90 11.53 -4.14
C GLY A 211 16.54 10.87 -4.42
N TRP A 212 15.53 11.62 -4.89
CA TRP A 212 14.27 11.06 -5.36
C TRP A 212 14.42 10.46 -6.76
N ASN A 213 13.98 9.21 -6.89
CA ASN A 213 14.05 8.44 -8.14
C ASN A 213 12.69 7.86 -8.48
N GLN A 214 12.37 7.76 -9.76
CA GLN A 214 11.11 7.15 -10.19
C GLN A 214 11.21 5.62 -10.18
N PHE A 215 10.20 4.95 -9.64
CA PHE A 215 10.00 3.53 -9.88
C PHE A 215 8.81 3.33 -10.82
N ASN A 216 8.86 2.26 -11.59
CA ASN A 216 7.79 1.86 -12.49
C ASN A 216 7.52 0.37 -12.33
N GLY A 217 6.28 -0.03 -12.54
CA GLY A 217 5.83 -1.40 -12.46
C GLY A 217 4.58 -1.66 -13.28
N LYS A 218 4.28 -2.94 -13.47
CA LYS A 218 3.12 -3.42 -14.20
C LYS A 218 2.47 -4.58 -13.46
N LEU A 219 1.16 -4.49 -13.29
CA LEU A 219 0.33 -5.55 -12.75
C LEU A 219 -0.74 -5.94 -13.78
N SER A 220 -0.76 -7.19 -14.19
CA SER A 220 -1.83 -7.72 -15.06
C SER A 220 -2.96 -8.24 -14.18
N ALA A 221 -4.18 -7.69 -14.29
CA ALA A 221 -5.33 -8.14 -13.50
C ALA A 221 -5.89 -9.46 -14.04
N THR A 222 -5.24 -10.57 -13.70
CA THR A 222 -5.69 -11.92 -14.11
C THR A 222 -6.96 -12.33 -13.36
N ALA A 223 -7.64 -13.36 -13.87
CA ALA A 223 -8.79 -13.97 -13.20
C ALA A 223 -8.47 -14.39 -11.75
N ASP A 224 -7.24 -14.87 -11.50
CA ASP A 224 -6.80 -15.31 -10.18
C ASP A 224 -6.59 -14.12 -9.23
N ILE A 225 -6.04 -13.01 -9.73
CA ILE A 225 -5.87 -11.77 -8.96
C ILE A 225 -7.23 -11.16 -8.60
N VAL A 226 -8.16 -11.08 -9.56
CA VAL A 226 -9.49 -10.49 -9.34
C VAL A 226 -10.35 -11.34 -8.37
N LYS A 227 -10.08 -12.65 -8.29
CA LYS A 227 -10.76 -13.59 -7.38
C LYS A 227 -9.99 -13.85 -6.09
N ALA A 228 -8.86 -13.18 -5.87
CA ALA A 228 -8.09 -13.34 -4.64
C ALA A 228 -8.87 -12.81 -3.42
N ASP A 229 -8.49 -13.27 -2.23
CA ASP A 229 -9.06 -12.78 -0.97
C ASP A 229 -8.47 -11.41 -0.59
N SER A 230 -7.21 -11.17 -0.97
CA SER A 230 -6.56 -9.88 -0.79
C SER A 230 -5.42 -9.67 -1.77
N LEU A 231 -5.18 -8.41 -2.11
CA LEU A 231 -4.07 -7.96 -2.93
C LEU A 231 -3.34 -6.81 -2.22
N THR A 232 -2.07 -7.02 -1.85
CA THR A 232 -1.32 -6.03 -1.07
C THR A 232 -0.01 -5.68 -1.79
N MET A 233 0.18 -4.40 -2.12
CA MET A 233 1.44 -3.89 -2.65
C MET A 233 2.39 -3.54 -1.51
N TYR A 234 3.69 -3.80 -1.66
CA TYR A 234 4.72 -3.41 -0.71
C TYR A 234 6.10 -3.31 -1.37
N PHE A 235 7.06 -2.67 -0.71
CA PHE A 235 8.44 -2.56 -1.19
C PHE A 235 9.33 -3.61 -0.52
N THR A 236 10.20 -4.28 -1.29
CA THR A 236 11.00 -5.42 -0.82
C THR A 236 12.40 -5.43 -1.43
N ARG A 237 13.22 -6.42 -1.05
CA ARG A 237 14.58 -6.68 -1.56
C ARG A 237 15.58 -5.54 -1.36
N TYR A 238 15.33 -4.70 -0.37
CA TYR A 238 16.31 -3.69 0.05
C TYR A 238 16.93 -4.07 1.40
N ARG A 239 18.21 -3.77 1.58
CA ARG A 239 18.96 -4.04 2.83
C ARG A 239 18.19 -3.62 4.08
N ASN A 240 18.26 -4.45 5.13
CA ASN A 240 17.60 -4.17 6.40
C ASN A 240 18.27 -2.98 7.12
N GLY A 241 17.58 -2.41 8.10
CA GLY A 241 18.04 -1.25 8.87
C GLY A 241 17.99 0.09 8.13
N MET A 242 17.83 0.09 6.81
CA MET A 242 17.67 1.33 6.04
C MET A 242 16.22 1.76 5.92
N ASN A 243 16.03 3.06 5.77
CA ASN A 243 14.75 3.70 5.60
C ASN A 243 14.42 3.82 4.11
N ILE A 244 13.13 3.75 3.79
CA ILE A 244 12.60 3.97 2.44
C ILE A 244 11.54 5.05 2.56
N ALA A 245 11.64 6.11 1.77
CA ALA A 245 10.58 7.09 1.60
C ALA A 245 9.95 6.95 0.21
N ILE A 246 8.63 7.09 0.11
CA ILE A 246 7.89 7.08 -1.15
C ILE A 246 6.94 8.27 -1.22
N ASP A 247 6.65 8.71 -2.43
CA ASP A 247 5.73 9.79 -2.73
C ASP A 247 5.09 9.61 -4.12
N ASP A 248 4.03 10.37 -4.42
CA ASP A 248 3.34 10.42 -5.70
C ASP A 248 2.95 9.03 -6.26
N VAL A 249 2.56 8.10 -5.38
CA VAL A 249 2.27 6.71 -5.78
C VAL A 249 0.90 6.64 -6.44
N VAL A 250 0.89 6.22 -7.71
CA VAL A 250 -0.33 6.08 -8.50
C VAL A 250 -0.36 4.73 -9.20
N MET A 251 -1.58 4.24 -9.38
CA MET A 251 -1.86 3.08 -10.22
C MET A 251 -2.98 3.43 -11.19
N ALA A 252 -2.78 3.14 -12.47
CA ALA A 252 -3.76 3.46 -13.50
C ALA A 252 -3.78 2.37 -14.58
N PRO A 253 -4.92 2.14 -15.25
CA PRO A 253 -4.96 1.30 -16.44
C PRO A 253 -3.94 1.79 -17.47
N ILE A 254 -3.13 0.87 -18.00
CA ILE A 254 -2.32 1.13 -19.18
C ILE A 254 -3.29 1.08 -20.36
N ALA A 255 -3.30 2.12 -21.18
CA ALA A 255 -4.09 2.12 -22.40
C ALA A 255 -3.74 0.85 -23.19
N ALA A 256 -4.76 0.10 -23.63
CA ALA A 256 -4.55 -1.07 -24.47
C ALA A 256 -3.74 -0.60 -25.69
N GLU A 257 -2.51 -1.11 -25.81
CA GLU A 257 -1.67 -0.76 -26.94
C GLU A 257 -2.32 -1.24 -28.24
N ASP A 258 -1.86 -0.69 -29.37
CA ASP A 258 -2.22 -1.23 -30.69
C ASP A 258 -2.02 -2.75 -30.64
N PRO A 259 -3.03 -3.59 -30.91
CA PRO A 259 -2.88 -5.04 -30.89
C PRO A 259 -1.82 -5.56 -31.87
N ASN A 260 -1.34 -4.71 -32.79
CA ASN A 260 -0.22 -5.01 -33.69
C ASN A 260 1.16 -4.66 -33.08
N GLN A 261 1.21 -3.93 -31.96
CA GLN A 261 2.42 -3.60 -31.23
C GLN A 261 2.68 -4.68 -30.16
N LEU A 262 3.73 -5.46 -30.37
CA LEU A 262 4.10 -6.59 -29.50
C LEU A 262 4.99 -6.18 -28.31
N VAL A 263 5.51 -4.96 -28.31
CA VAL A 263 6.45 -4.45 -27.31
C VAL A 263 5.97 -3.10 -26.80
N ASN A 264 5.53 -3.09 -25.54
CA ASN A 264 5.16 -1.86 -24.87
C ASN A 264 6.37 -0.95 -24.73
N ASN A 265 6.19 0.34 -25.02
CA ASN A 265 7.27 1.34 -25.05
C ASN A 265 8.43 0.92 -26.00
N GLY A 266 8.13 0.18 -27.08
CA GLY A 266 9.12 -0.38 -28.01
C GLY A 266 10.03 0.63 -28.70
N ASP A 267 9.55 1.87 -28.84
CA ASP A 267 10.25 3.00 -29.44
C ASP A 267 11.00 3.88 -28.41
N VAL A 268 10.78 3.65 -27.11
CA VAL A 268 11.43 4.39 -26.00
C VAL A 268 11.09 5.88 -26.01
N GLU A 269 10.03 6.30 -26.70
CA GLU A 269 9.63 7.72 -26.81
C GLU A 269 9.14 8.30 -25.47
N ALA A 270 8.81 7.43 -24.51
CA ALA A 270 8.56 7.83 -23.13
C ALA A 270 9.80 8.39 -22.42
N GLY A 271 10.99 8.27 -23.03
CA GLY A 271 12.26 8.73 -22.48
C GLY A 271 12.80 7.85 -21.35
N ASP A 272 12.23 6.66 -21.17
CA ASP A 272 12.65 5.71 -20.15
C ASP A 272 12.54 4.25 -20.61
N ALA A 273 13.08 3.35 -19.80
CA ALA A 273 13.07 1.92 -20.05
C ALA A 273 11.91 1.19 -19.34
N ARG A 274 10.77 1.85 -19.09
CA ARG A 274 9.62 1.18 -18.45
C ARG A 274 9.17 -0.01 -19.31
N TYR A 275 8.78 -1.09 -18.64
CA TYR A 275 8.39 -2.40 -19.22
C TYR A 275 9.51 -3.23 -19.84
N PHE A 276 10.75 -2.76 -19.85
CA PHE A 276 11.91 -3.57 -20.21
C PHE A 276 12.55 -4.19 -18.97
N ASN A 277 12.75 -5.50 -19.00
CA ASN A 277 13.57 -6.19 -18.02
C ASN A 277 14.98 -6.38 -18.58
N VAL A 278 15.99 -5.83 -17.90
CA VAL A 278 17.38 -6.15 -18.20
C VAL A 278 17.67 -7.53 -17.63
N LYS A 279 17.64 -8.56 -18.48
CA LYS A 279 18.10 -9.90 -18.11
C LYS A 279 19.61 -9.95 -18.23
N ASP A 280 20.32 -9.58 -17.18
CA ASP A 280 21.76 -9.79 -17.15
C ASP A 280 22.08 -11.27 -16.90
N ARG A 281 23.01 -11.82 -17.69
CA ARG A 281 23.61 -13.16 -17.54
C ARG A 281 25.15 -13.06 -17.46
N GLY A 282 25.72 -11.88 -17.17
CA GLY A 282 27.15 -11.63 -17.22
C GLY A 282 27.87 -11.67 -15.87
N THR A 283 28.64 -12.73 -15.63
CA THR A 283 29.94 -12.58 -14.97
C THR A 283 30.85 -11.77 -15.89
N LEU A 284 31.31 -10.60 -15.44
CA LEU A 284 32.51 -9.92 -15.97
C LEU A 284 33.75 -10.47 -15.30
#